data_AF-A0A109FME9-F1
#
_entry.id   AF-A0A109FME9-F1
#
_cell.length_a   1.000
_cell.length_b   1.000
_cell.length_c   1.000
_cell.angle_alpha   90.00
_cell.angle_beta   90.00
_cell.angle_gamma   90.00
#
_symmetry.space_group_name_H-M   'P 1'
#
loop_
_entity.id
_entity.type
_entity.pdbx_description
1 polymer ?
#
loop_
_entity_poly.entity_id
_entity_poly.type
_entity_poly.pdbx_seq_one_letter_code
_entity_poly.pdbx_strand_id
1 'polypeptide(L)'
;MSHKHIINDHRKLAVDGLVGLGRLNPALNIDQVNRVACLRQVPKDRVAIISGGGSGHEPAHAGFVGEGLLTAAICGNVFASPNVGQIRQAVEQVANDKGTLAVVMRYTGDVLLFGLAKEQQAVTNPERPFRLTVVGDDVAVGRSQGRLVGRRGLAGTVLVYKLASALAETGADLEDVHALAEYAATRVGTMGAGLDHCHIPGTGPVEAHLAATEVELGM
;
A
#
# COMPACT_ATOMS: atom_id res chain seq x y z
N MET A 1 -21.54 14.36 -8.43
CA MET A 1 -21.10 13.00 -8.06
C MET A 1 -21.97 11.88 -8.64
N SER A 2 -21.33 10.81 -9.13
CA SER A 2 -22.02 9.54 -9.41
C SER A 2 -22.11 8.72 -8.11
N HIS A 3 -23.33 8.46 -7.64
CA HIS A 3 -23.59 7.53 -6.52
C HIS A 3 -23.78 6.07 -7.01
N LYS A 4 -23.46 5.81 -8.28
CA LYS A 4 -23.70 4.51 -8.92
C LYS A 4 -22.49 3.60 -8.68
N HIS A 5 -22.75 2.43 -8.10
CA HIS A 5 -21.74 1.41 -7.80
C HIS A 5 -22.20 0.06 -8.35
N ILE A 6 -21.26 -0.75 -8.86
CA ILE A 6 -21.53 -2.14 -9.23
C ILE A 6 -20.98 -3.01 -8.11
N ILE A 7 -21.81 -3.26 -7.09
CA ILE A 7 -21.43 -3.98 -5.88
C ILE A 7 -22.60 -4.83 -5.36
N ASN A 8 -22.29 -5.90 -4.65
CA ASN A 8 -23.30 -6.71 -3.95
C ASN A 8 -23.49 -6.21 -2.50
N ASP A 9 -22.39 -6.13 -1.73
CA ASP A 9 -22.38 -5.67 -0.34
C ASP A 9 -21.16 -4.78 -0.11
N HIS A 10 -21.36 -3.51 0.27
CA HIS A 10 -20.28 -2.56 0.52
C HIS A 10 -19.29 -3.03 1.59
N ARG A 11 -19.73 -3.84 2.56
CA ARG A 11 -18.87 -4.38 3.62
C ARG A 11 -17.90 -5.44 3.11
N LYS A 12 -18.22 -6.08 1.97
CA LYS A 12 -17.41 -7.14 1.35
C LYS A 12 -16.57 -6.63 0.19
N LEU A 13 -16.71 -5.36 -0.21
CA LEU A 13 -16.13 -4.82 -1.42
C LEU A 13 -14.62 -5.11 -1.57
N ALA A 14 -13.84 -4.88 -0.53
CA ALA A 14 -12.41 -5.15 -0.52
C ALA A 14 -12.09 -6.64 -0.76
N VAL A 15 -12.84 -7.54 -0.12
CA VAL A 15 -12.64 -8.99 -0.24
C VAL A 15 -13.11 -9.48 -1.61
N ASP A 16 -14.28 -9.03 -2.08
CA ASP A 16 -14.84 -9.42 -3.38
C ASP A 16 -13.90 -9.00 -4.53
N GLY A 17 -13.33 -7.79 -4.45
CA GLY A 17 -12.32 -7.31 -5.38
C GLY A 17 -11.06 -8.18 -5.40
N LEU A 18 -10.53 -8.54 -4.21
CA LEU A 18 -9.38 -9.43 -4.09
C LEU A 18 -9.65 -10.84 -4.64
N VAL A 19 -10.83 -11.39 -4.37
CA VAL A 19 -11.24 -12.70 -4.91
C VAL A 19 -11.33 -12.64 -6.43
N GLY A 20 -11.89 -11.56 -6.99
CA GLY A 20 -11.91 -11.31 -8.42
C GLY A 20 -10.50 -11.28 -9.02
N LEU A 21 -9.59 -10.54 -8.41
CA LEU A 21 -8.19 -10.46 -8.82
C LEU A 21 -7.52 -11.85 -8.82
N GLY A 22 -7.70 -12.64 -7.76
CA GLY A 22 -7.13 -14.00 -7.68
C GLY A 22 -7.72 -14.99 -8.69
N ARG A 23 -8.96 -14.79 -9.13
CA ARG A 23 -9.57 -15.58 -10.21
C ARG A 23 -9.00 -15.22 -11.58
N LEU A 24 -8.66 -13.95 -11.80
CA LEU A 24 -8.09 -13.47 -13.06
C LEU A 24 -6.60 -13.74 -13.17
N ASN A 25 -5.89 -13.81 -12.05
CA ASN A 25 -4.44 -14.03 -12.01
C ASN A 25 -4.09 -15.26 -11.16
N PRO A 26 -3.87 -16.45 -11.77
CA PRO A 26 -3.56 -17.68 -11.05
C PRO A 26 -2.18 -17.66 -10.37
N ALA A 27 -1.30 -16.72 -10.73
CA ALA A 27 -0.02 -16.52 -10.06
C ALA A 27 -0.16 -15.95 -8.64
N LEU A 28 -1.37 -15.52 -8.25
CA LEU A 28 -1.66 -14.98 -6.93
C LEU A 28 -2.33 -16.02 -6.03
N ASN A 29 -1.98 -15.97 -4.75
CA ASN A 29 -2.72 -16.57 -3.66
C ASN A 29 -3.45 -15.46 -2.89
N ILE A 30 -4.76 -15.64 -2.67
CA ILE A 30 -5.60 -14.68 -1.95
C ILE A 30 -5.98 -15.25 -0.59
N ASP A 31 -5.43 -14.67 0.47
CA ASP A 31 -5.90 -14.89 1.83
C ASP A 31 -7.09 -13.97 2.08
N GLN A 32 -8.30 -14.52 1.94
CA GLN A 32 -9.55 -13.77 2.11
C GLN A 32 -9.78 -13.34 3.56
N VAL A 33 -9.25 -14.11 4.53
CA VAL A 33 -9.44 -13.85 5.96
C VAL A 33 -8.61 -12.64 6.38
N ASN A 34 -7.33 -12.62 5.97
CA ASN A 34 -6.43 -11.52 6.30
C ASN A 34 -6.37 -10.44 5.22
N ARG A 35 -7.07 -10.60 4.10
CA ARG A 35 -7.09 -9.70 2.93
C ARG A 35 -5.69 -9.40 2.39
N VAL A 36 -4.95 -10.48 2.14
CA VAL A 36 -3.60 -10.42 1.57
C VAL A 36 -3.64 -11.02 0.17
N ALA A 37 -3.19 -10.25 -0.82
CA ALA A 37 -2.78 -10.79 -2.10
C ALA A 37 -1.28 -11.06 -2.06
N CYS A 38 -0.86 -12.29 -2.34
CA CYS A 38 0.55 -12.69 -2.30
C CYS A 38 0.89 -13.47 -3.56
N LEU A 39 2.15 -13.44 -3.99
CA LEU A 39 2.63 -14.38 -4.99
C LEU A 39 2.39 -15.83 -4.51
N ARG A 40 1.83 -16.66 -5.39
CA ARG A 40 1.61 -18.08 -5.10
C ARG A 40 2.92 -18.82 -4.87
N GLN A 41 3.94 -18.49 -5.66
CA GLN A 41 5.31 -18.96 -5.48
C GLN A 41 6.14 -17.79 -4.97
N VAL A 42 6.31 -17.73 -3.64
CA VAL A 42 7.07 -16.66 -2.99
C VAL A 42 8.57 -16.93 -3.15
N PRO A 43 9.35 -16.03 -3.78
CA PRO A 43 10.81 -16.14 -3.85
C PRO A 43 11.43 -16.11 -2.44
N LYS A 44 12.42 -16.97 -2.20
CA LYS A 44 13.10 -17.10 -0.89
C LYS A 44 14.55 -16.64 -0.91
N ASP A 45 15.08 -16.36 -2.09
CA ASP A 45 16.46 -16.01 -2.40
C ASP A 45 16.71 -14.50 -2.43
N ARG A 46 15.67 -13.67 -2.30
CA ARG A 46 15.72 -12.21 -2.32
C ARG A 46 14.84 -11.57 -1.25
N VAL A 47 15.08 -10.27 -1.00
CA VAL A 47 14.26 -9.45 -0.10
C VAL A 47 12.81 -9.43 -0.58
N ALA A 48 11.86 -9.71 0.32
CA ALA A 48 10.44 -9.57 0.01
C ALA A 48 10.02 -8.10 0.07
N ILE A 49 9.36 -7.60 -0.98
CA ILE A 49 8.83 -6.23 -1.02
C ILE A 49 7.32 -6.30 -0.84
N ILE A 50 6.83 -5.69 0.24
CA ILE A 50 5.39 -5.64 0.54
C ILE A 50 4.91 -4.19 0.59
N SER A 51 3.60 -4.01 0.37
CA SER A 51 2.93 -2.74 0.54
C SER A 51 1.50 -2.97 1.03
N GLY A 52 0.76 -1.91 1.31
CA GLY A 52 -0.61 -2.03 1.77
C GLY A 52 -1.19 -0.71 2.24
N GLY A 53 -2.48 -0.75 2.52
CA GLY A 53 -3.26 0.42 2.91
C GLY A 53 -4.75 0.16 2.82
N GLY A 54 -5.55 1.21 2.92
CA GLY A 54 -6.99 1.12 2.66
C GLY A 54 -7.30 0.73 1.22
N SER A 55 -8.37 -0.04 1.03
CA SER A 55 -8.91 -0.33 -0.31
C SER A 55 -9.58 0.90 -0.94
N GLY A 56 -9.90 0.85 -2.23
CA GLY A 56 -10.48 1.97 -2.98
C GLY A 56 -9.46 2.76 -3.81
N HIS A 57 -8.22 2.27 -3.87
CA HIS A 57 -7.13 2.84 -4.67
C HIS A 57 -6.64 1.85 -5.75
N GLU A 58 -7.46 0.84 -6.09
CA GLU A 58 -7.10 -0.17 -7.07
C GLU A 58 -6.68 0.48 -8.41
N PRO A 59 -5.59 0.03 -9.05
CA PRO A 59 -4.85 -1.22 -8.79
C PRO A 59 -3.91 -1.20 -7.57
N ALA A 60 -3.70 -0.05 -6.90
CA ALA A 60 -2.88 -0.01 -5.70
C ALA A 60 -3.56 -0.73 -4.51
N HIS A 61 -2.91 -1.65 -3.79
CA HIS A 61 -1.59 -2.25 -4.07
C HIS A 61 -1.69 -3.65 -4.69
N ALA A 62 -2.82 -4.33 -4.55
CA ALA A 62 -2.96 -5.74 -4.91
C ALA A 62 -2.73 -6.03 -6.41
N GLY A 63 -3.10 -5.11 -7.29
CA GLY A 63 -2.84 -5.23 -8.73
C GLY A 63 -1.36 -5.14 -9.11
N PHE A 64 -0.50 -4.72 -8.17
CA PHE A 64 0.95 -4.63 -8.32
C PHE A 64 1.71 -5.80 -7.67
N VAL A 65 1.00 -6.81 -7.17
CA VAL A 65 1.61 -8.08 -6.75
C VAL A 65 1.98 -8.89 -7.98
N GLY A 66 3.26 -9.17 -8.14
CA GLY A 66 3.82 -9.74 -9.36
C GLY A 66 5.34 -9.83 -9.31
N GLU A 67 5.90 -10.70 -10.16
CA GLU A 67 7.34 -10.81 -10.35
C GLU A 67 7.93 -9.46 -10.80
N GLY A 68 9.07 -9.06 -10.23
CA GLY A 68 9.69 -7.76 -10.49
C GLY A 68 9.00 -6.55 -9.83
N LEU A 69 7.97 -6.78 -9.01
CA LEU A 69 7.22 -5.77 -8.28
C LEU A 69 6.93 -6.22 -6.83
N LEU A 70 5.68 -6.16 -6.34
CA LEU A 70 5.39 -6.55 -4.95
C LEU A 70 5.32 -8.07 -4.80
N THR A 71 5.90 -8.59 -3.72
CA THR A 71 5.72 -9.97 -3.26
C THR A 71 4.33 -10.18 -2.65
N ALA A 72 3.84 -9.18 -1.90
CA ALA A 72 2.49 -9.19 -1.33
C ALA A 72 1.93 -7.78 -1.12
N ALA A 73 0.61 -7.68 -1.08
CA ALA A 73 -0.14 -6.47 -0.76
C ALA A 73 -1.21 -6.76 0.31
N ILE A 74 -1.24 -5.92 1.35
CA ILE A 74 -2.18 -6.04 2.46
C ILE A 74 -3.29 -5.01 2.29
N CYS A 75 -4.54 -5.47 2.18
CA CYS A 75 -5.69 -4.62 1.93
C CYS A 75 -6.55 -4.46 3.20
N GLY A 76 -6.74 -3.21 3.62
CA GLY A 76 -7.64 -2.85 4.71
C GLY A 76 -9.11 -2.81 4.29
N ASN A 77 -9.91 -2.04 5.04
CA ASN A 77 -11.24 -1.64 4.57
C ASN A 77 -11.09 -0.49 3.57
N VAL A 78 -12.17 -0.11 2.88
CA VAL A 78 -12.18 1.08 2.02
C VAL A 78 -11.72 2.30 2.82
N PHE A 79 -10.63 2.93 2.40
CA PHE A 79 -9.97 4.07 3.05
C PHE A 79 -9.59 3.90 4.53
N ALA A 80 -9.42 2.66 5.00
CA ALA A 80 -8.90 2.39 6.33
C ALA A 80 -7.79 1.36 6.29
N SER A 81 -6.66 1.70 6.92
CA SER A 81 -5.46 0.88 7.01
C SER A 81 -5.72 -0.56 7.49
N PRO A 82 -4.98 -1.57 6.98
CA PRO A 82 -5.05 -2.91 7.52
C PRO A 82 -4.54 -2.97 8.96
N ASN A 83 -5.11 -3.87 9.76
CA ASN A 83 -4.67 -4.04 11.15
C ASN A 83 -3.33 -4.80 11.24
N VAL A 84 -2.67 -4.71 12.41
CA VAL A 84 -1.36 -5.34 12.68
C VAL A 84 -1.39 -6.86 12.46
N GLY A 85 -2.50 -7.53 12.78
CA GLY A 85 -2.66 -8.96 12.54
C GLY A 85 -2.56 -9.32 11.06
N GLN A 86 -3.23 -8.56 10.19
CA GLN A 86 -3.16 -8.73 8.74
C GLN A 86 -1.73 -8.53 8.21
N ILE A 87 -1.05 -7.48 8.70
CA ILE A 87 0.33 -7.17 8.30
C ILE A 87 1.29 -8.30 8.70
N ARG A 88 1.17 -8.81 9.94
CA ARG A 88 1.98 -9.94 10.42
C ARG A 88 1.74 -11.22 9.62
N GLN A 89 0.49 -11.50 9.27
CA GLN A 89 0.17 -12.65 8.43
C GLN A 89 0.80 -12.53 7.04
N ALA A 90 0.84 -11.33 6.46
CA ALA A 90 1.54 -11.11 5.19
C ALA A 90 3.06 -11.30 5.33
N VAL A 91 3.69 -10.76 6.39
CA VAL A 91 5.13 -10.95 6.67
C VAL A 91 5.47 -12.44 6.83
N GLU A 92 4.56 -13.22 7.43
CA GLU A 92 4.72 -14.67 7.55
C GLU A 92 4.56 -15.39 6.21
N GLN A 93 3.58 -15.01 5.40
CA GLN A 93 3.40 -15.58 4.05
C GLN A 93 4.62 -15.32 3.15
N VAL A 94 5.31 -14.18 3.34
CA VAL A 94 6.51 -13.83 2.57
C VAL A 94 7.84 -14.20 3.25
N ALA A 95 7.80 -15.00 4.32
CA ALA A 95 8.96 -15.38 5.11
C ALA A 95 10.14 -15.86 4.25
N ASN A 96 11.34 -15.33 4.49
CA ASN A 96 12.58 -15.67 3.79
C ASN A 96 13.78 -15.24 4.64
N ASP A 97 14.98 -15.68 4.28
CA ASP A 97 16.22 -15.42 5.03
C ASP A 97 16.89 -14.07 4.67
N LYS A 98 16.35 -13.34 3.69
CA LYS A 98 16.85 -12.02 3.24
C LYS A 98 16.11 -10.85 3.91
N GLY A 99 14.99 -11.12 4.57
CA GLY A 99 14.16 -10.12 5.24
C GLY A 99 13.04 -9.55 4.38
N THR A 100 12.38 -8.51 4.91
CA THR A 100 11.21 -7.88 4.28
C THR A 100 11.31 -6.37 4.34
N LEU A 101 10.96 -5.69 3.25
CA LEU A 101 10.77 -4.24 3.22
C LEU A 101 9.29 -3.94 2.95
N ALA A 102 8.66 -3.18 3.85
CA ALA A 102 7.38 -2.53 3.58
C ALA A 102 7.61 -1.13 3.01
N VAL A 103 6.99 -0.82 1.87
CA VAL A 103 6.89 0.55 1.35
C VAL A 103 5.45 1.00 1.53
N VAL A 104 5.21 2.01 2.36
CA VAL A 104 3.85 2.47 2.71
C VAL A 104 3.65 3.94 2.40
N MET A 105 2.40 4.31 2.10
CA MET A 105 2.00 5.70 1.97
C MET A 105 2.01 6.40 3.33
N ARG A 106 2.32 7.70 3.36
CA ARG A 106 2.31 8.50 4.59
C ARG A 106 0.89 8.90 5.01
N TYR A 107 0.17 7.93 5.55
CA TYR A 107 -1.04 8.14 6.34
C TYR A 107 -0.83 7.63 7.76
N THR A 108 -1.36 8.34 8.76
CA THR A 108 -1.13 8.04 10.17
C THR A 108 -1.45 6.58 10.51
N GLY A 109 -2.57 6.05 10.03
CA GLY A 109 -2.96 4.65 10.25
C GLY A 109 -1.93 3.68 9.70
N ASP A 110 -1.50 3.86 8.45
CA ASP A 110 -0.52 2.98 7.80
C ASP A 110 0.83 3.02 8.51
N VAL A 111 1.35 4.22 8.79
CA VAL A 111 2.66 4.39 9.44
C VAL A 111 2.66 3.77 10.84
N LEU A 112 1.60 3.98 11.62
CA LEU A 112 1.51 3.43 12.98
C LEU A 112 1.36 1.90 12.98
N LEU A 113 0.48 1.35 12.14
CA LEU A 113 0.18 -0.07 12.16
C LEU A 113 1.30 -0.92 11.53
N PHE A 114 1.91 -0.47 10.44
CA PHE A 114 3.11 -1.12 9.90
C PHE A 114 4.33 -0.92 10.82
N GLY A 115 4.47 0.26 11.44
CA GLY A 115 5.51 0.50 12.44
C GLY A 115 5.40 -0.44 13.64
N LEU A 116 4.19 -0.63 14.16
CA LEU A 116 3.95 -1.58 15.26
C LEU A 116 4.21 -3.03 14.83
N ALA A 117 3.81 -3.42 13.62
CA ALA A 117 4.14 -4.74 13.08
C ALA A 117 5.65 -4.97 12.97
N LYS A 118 6.41 -3.93 12.56
CA LYS A 118 7.87 -3.93 12.51
C LYS A 118 8.50 -4.16 13.88
N GLU A 119 8.08 -3.41 14.90
CA GLU A 119 8.59 -3.58 16.26
C GLU A 119 8.27 -4.96 16.83
N GLN A 120 7.05 -5.48 16.58
CA GLN A 120 6.68 -6.83 17.02
C GLN A 120 7.56 -7.90 16.34
N GLN A 121 7.79 -7.78 15.04
CA GLN A 121 8.64 -8.72 14.29
C GLN A 121 10.09 -8.72 14.81
N ALA A 122 10.64 -7.55 15.15
CA ALA A 122 11.99 -7.44 15.69
C ALA A 122 12.16 -8.18 17.04
N VAL A 123 11.08 -8.30 17.81
CA VAL A 123 11.08 -9.05 19.08
C VAL A 123 10.82 -10.54 18.86
N THR A 124 9.87 -10.90 17.98
CA THR A 124 9.44 -12.30 17.84
C THR A 124 10.31 -13.12 16.88
N ASN A 125 10.94 -12.49 15.89
CA ASN A 125 11.74 -13.14 14.85
C ASN A 125 12.95 -12.25 14.46
N PRO A 126 13.90 -12.02 15.38
CA PRO A 126 15.02 -11.11 15.16
C PRO A 126 15.92 -11.50 13.97
N GLU A 127 15.93 -12.77 13.57
CA GLU A 127 16.64 -13.30 12.41
C GLU A 127 16.00 -12.97 11.07
N ARG A 128 14.74 -12.51 11.06
CA ARG A 128 13.98 -12.11 9.87
C ARG A 128 13.67 -10.61 9.91
N PRO A 129 14.65 -9.75 9.57
CA PRO A 129 14.52 -8.31 9.71
C PRO A 129 13.39 -7.76 8.83
N PHE A 130 12.64 -6.81 9.39
CA PHE A 130 11.57 -6.10 8.73
C PHE A 130 11.89 -4.60 8.75
N ARG A 131 11.97 -3.98 7.56
CA ARG A 131 12.19 -2.54 7.36
C ARG A 131 10.93 -1.86 6.84
N LEU A 132 10.84 -0.55 7.07
CA LEU A 132 9.71 0.27 6.68
C LEU A 132 10.21 1.55 6.01
N THR A 133 9.78 1.79 4.78
CA THR A 133 9.96 3.05 4.05
C THR A 133 8.61 3.76 3.92
N VAL A 134 8.58 5.05 4.27
CA VAL A 134 7.36 5.86 4.27
C VAL A 134 7.41 6.94 3.19
N VAL A 135 6.54 6.80 2.19
CA VAL A 135 6.48 7.71 1.03
C VAL A 135 5.54 8.87 1.31
N GLY A 136 6.05 10.10 1.19
CA GLY A 136 5.30 11.35 1.35
C GLY A 136 5.56 12.29 0.18
N ASP A 137 5.09 11.89 -0.99
CA ASP A 137 5.34 12.51 -2.30
C ASP A 137 4.37 13.65 -2.64
N ASP A 138 3.27 13.82 -1.92
CA ASP A 138 2.30 14.88 -2.20
C ASP A 138 2.88 16.29 -1.93
N VAL A 139 3.19 17.01 -3.01
CA VAL A 139 3.76 18.36 -2.95
C VAL A 139 2.70 19.46 -2.80
N ALA A 140 1.40 19.12 -2.89
CA ALA A 140 0.33 20.08 -2.64
C ALA A 140 0.25 20.48 -1.17
N VAL A 141 0.58 19.57 -0.25
CA VAL A 141 0.75 19.91 1.15
C VAL A 141 2.09 20.60 1.35
N GLY A 142 2.01 21.89 1.70
CA GLY A 142 3.19 22.69 2.02
C GLY A 142 3.96 22.09 3.21
N ARG A 143 5.28 22.25 3.23
CA ARG A 143 6.13 21.70 4.31
C ARG A 143 5.76 22.24 5.70
N SER A 144 5.23 23.46 5.76
CA SER A 144 4.72 24.08 7.00
C SER A 144 3.38 23.48 7.46
N GLN A 145 2.49 23.15 6.52
CA GLN A 145 1.20 22.52 6.81
C GLN A 145 1.38 21.07 7.30
N GLY A 146 2.32 20.33 6.72
CA GLY A 146 2.67 18.97 7.11
C GLY A 146 3.62 18.84 8.32
N ARG A 147 3.75 19.85 9.18
CA ARG A 147 4.82 19.88 10.21
C ARG A 147 4.74 18.73 11.23
N LEU A 148 3.55 18.24 11.56
CA LEU A 148 3.37 17.16 12.55
C LEU A 148 3.50 15.76 11.92
N VAL A 149 2.84 15.55 10.77
CA VAL A 149 2.67 14.21 10.18
C VAL A 149 3.38 14.02 8.85
N GLY A 150 3.92 15.08 8.25
CA GLY A 150 4.53 15.09 6.91
C GLY A 150 3.52 15.28 5.77
N ARG A 151 4.00 15.11 4.55
CA ARG A 151 3.20 15.13 3.31
C ARG A 151 2.51 13.79 3.08
N ARG A 152 1.32 13.78 2.47
CA ARG A 152 0.62 12.53 2.12
C ARG A 152 1.45 11.69 1.14
N GLY A 153 1.27 10.37 1.20
CA GLY A 153 1.76 9.46 0.17
C GLY A 153 0.69 9.22 -0.88
N LEU A 154 1.02 9.33 -2.16
CA LEU A 154 0.11 9.16 -3.30
C LEU A 154 0.77 8.24 -4.35
N ALA A 155 0.57 8.54 -5.64
CA ALA A 155 0.92 7.68 -6.77
C ALA A 155 2.43 7.41 -6.91
N GLY A 156 3.28 8.31 -6.43
CA GLY A 156 4.74 8.15 -6.46
C GLY A 156 5.23 6.96 -5.65
N THR A 157 4.43 6.47 -4.70
CA THR A 157 4.68 5.21 -3.97
C THR A 157 4.95 4.04 -4.90
N VAL A 158 4.27 3.99 -6.06
CA VAL A 158 4.46 2.94 -7.06
C VAL A 158 5.87 2.92 -7.62
N LEU A 159 6.45 4.10 -7.86
CA LEU A 159 7.81 4.22 -8.36
C LEU A 159 8.83 3.76 -7.31
N VAL A 160 8.58 4.06 -6.04
CA VAL A 160 9.48 3.71 -4.94
C VAL A 160 9.59 2.19 -4.80
N TYR A 161 8.47 1.47 -4.69
CA TYR A 161 8.58 0.01 -4.60
C TYR A 161 9.02 -0.62 -5.93
N LYS A 162 8.79 0.00 -7.10
CA LYS A 162 9.32 -0.53 -8.37
C LYS A 162 10.85 -0.55 -8.38
N LEU A 163 11.47 0.51 -7.88
CA LEU A 163 12.92 0.63 -7.74
C LEU A 163 13.46 -0.34 -6.68
N ALA A 164 12.82 -0.40 -5.51
CA ALA A 164 13.19 -1.33 -4.45
C ALA A 164 13.11 -2.80 -4.92
N SER A 165 12.01 -3.18 -5.56
CA SER A 165 11.85 -4.52 -6.15
C SER A 165 12.89 -4.81 -7.20
N ALA A 166 13.20 -3.86 -8.10
CA ALA A 166 14.21 -4.07 -9.13
C ALA A 166 15.61 -4.37 -8.54
N LEU A 167 15.97 -3.70 -7.44
CA LEU A 167 17.24 -3.98 -6.75
C LEU A 167 17.19 -5.29 -5.96
N ALA A 168 16.06 -5.60 -5.32
CA ALA A 168 15.88 -6.89 -4.64
C ALA A 168 16.00 -8.08 -5.61
N GLU A 169 15.50 -7.95 -6.84
CA GLU A 169 15.62 -8.96 -7.90
C GLU A 169 17.08 -9.26 -8.28
N THR A 170 18.03 -8.34 -8.05
CA THR A 170 19.46 -8.60 -8.30
C THR A 170 20.14 -9.34 -7.13
N GLY A 171 19.39 -9.71 -6.08
CA GLY A 171 19.92 -10.36 -4.89
C GLY A 171 20.62 -9.43 -3.89
N ALA A 172 20.40 -8.11 -4.01
CA ALA A 172 20.91 -7.13 -3.05
C ALA A 172 20.36 -7.39 -1.64
N ASP A 173 21.11 -6.98 -0.62
CA ASP A 173 20.69 -7.14 0.76
C ASP A 173 19.60 -6.13 1.17
N LEU A 174 18.95 -6.39 2.31
CA LEU A 174 17.85 -5.58 2.80
C LEU A 174 18.23 -4.11 3.06
N GLU A 175 19.45 -3.84 3.49
CA GLU A 175 19.87 -2.48 3.82
C GLU A 175 20.09 -1.65 2.55
N ASP A 176 20.69 -2.23 1.51
CA ASP A 176 20.84 -1.60 0.20
C ASP A 176 19.47 -1.32 -0.46
N VAL A 177 18.57 -2.30 -0.41
CA VAL A 177 17.19 -2.16 -0.92
C VAL A 177 16.43 -1.06 -0.16
N HIS A 178 16.54 -1.03 1.16
CA HIS A 178 15.91 -0.01 1.99
C HIS A 178 16.51 1.38 1.73
N ALA A 179 17.82 1.49 1.59
CA ALA A 179 18.50 2.75 1.28
C ALA A 179 18.08 3.31 -0.08
N LEU A 180 17.93 2.47 -1.11
CA LEU A 180 17.40 2.89 -2.41
C LEU A 180 15.95 3.37 -2.29
N ALA A 181 15.11 2.66 -1.52
CA ALA A 181 13.72 3.05 -1.32
C ALA A 181 13.60 4.41 -0.63
N GLU A 182 14.38 4.67 0.44
CA GLU A 182 14.46 5.98 1.10
C GLU A 182 14.98 7.08 0.15
N TYR A 183 16.03 6.77 -0.62
CA TYR A 183 16.58 7.69 -1.61
C TYR A 183 15.53 8.10 -2.66
N ALA A 184 14.75 7.14 -3.15
CA ALA A 184 13.68 7.39 -4.11
C ALA A 184 12.52 8.17 -3.47
N ALA A 185 12.10 7.79 -2.26
CA ALA A 185 11.00 8.44 -1.52
C ALA A 185 11.25 9.94 -1.29
N THR A 186 12.52 10.35 -1.14
CA THR A 186 12.89 11.77 -0.98
C THR A 186 12.95 12.57 -2.29
N ARG A 187 12.82 11.92 -3.45
CA ARG A 187 12.98 12.52 -4.79
C ARG A 187 11.75 12.41 -5.68
N VAL A 188 10.73 11.69 -5.23
CA VAL A 188 9.44 11.65 -5.91
C VAL A 188 8.53 12.77 -5.40
N GLY A 189 7.81 13.40 -6.33
CA GLY A 189 6.84 14.44 -6.04
C GLY A 189 5.62 14.28 -6.92
N THR A 190 4.44 14.39 -6.33
CA THR A 190 3.15 14.30 -7.02
C THR A 190 2.23 15.43 -6.58
N MET A 191 1.35 15.88 -7.48
CA MET A 191 0.27 16.80 -7.15
C MET A 191 -0.96 16.36 -7.94
N GLY A 192 -2.07 16.18 -7.23
CA GLY A 192 -3.36 15.79 -7.83
C GLY A 192 -4.26 17.00 -8.09
N ALA A 193 -5.22 16.83 -8.99
CA ALA A 193 -6.34 17.73 -9.19
C ALA A 193 -7.62 16.91 -9.36
N GLY A 194 -8.72 17.35 -8.74
CA GLY A 194 -10.02 16.68 -8.77
C GLY A 194 -11.12 17.63 -9.24
N LEU A 195 -12.09 17.10 -9.98
CA LEU A 195 -13.30 17.82 -10.38
C LEU A 195 -14.48 17.53 -9.45
N ASP A 196 -14.36 16.52 -8.59
CA ASP A 196 -15.35 16.12 -7.61
C ASP A 196 -14.70 15.14 -6.61
N HIS A 197 -15.38 14.88 -5.50
CA HIS A 197 -14.95 13.84 -4.55
C HIS A 197 -15.44 12.46 -4.98
N CYS A 198 -14.76 11.42 -4.50
CA CYS A 198 -15.24 10.06 -4.67
C CYS A 198 -16.38 9.76 -3.70
N HIS A 199 -17.35 8.95 -4.14
CA HIS A 199 -18.42 8.47 -3.26
C HIS A 199 -18.05 7.13 -2.64
N ILE A 200 -18.07 7.04 -1.31
CA ILE A 200 -17.78 5.80 -0.57
C ILE A 200 -19.04 4.95 -0.49
N PRO A 201 -19.03 3.68 -0.96
CA PRO A 201 -20.19 2.80 -0.80
C PRO A 201 -20.61 2.63 0.65
N GLY A 202 -21.91 2.77 0.92
CA GLY A 202 -22.48 2.66 2.26
C GLY A 202 -22.58 3.98 3.03
N THR A 203 -22.05 5.08 2.50
CA THR A 203 -22.32 6.43 3.04
C THR A 203 -23.58 7.02 2.41
N GLY A 204 -24.20 7.98 3.12
CA GLY A 204 -25.33 8.75 2.58
C GLY A 204 -24.95 9.59 1.36
N PRO A 205 -25.95 10.19 0.68
CA PRO A 205 -25.68 11.11 -0.42
C PRO A 205 -24.79 12.26 0.05
N VAL A 206 -23.77 12.57 -0.75
CA VAL A 206 -22.84 13.68 -0.52
C VAL A 206 -23.23 14.80 -1.49
N GLU A 207 -23.42 16.01 -0.97
CA GLU A 207 -23.67 17.18 -1.81
C GLU A 207 -22.44 17.48 -2.69
N ALA A 208 -22.66 18.06 -3.87
CA ALA A 208 -21.57 18.44 -4.77
C ALA A 208 -20.66 19.44 -4.05
N HIS A 209 -19.39 19.07 -3.89
CA HIS A 209 -18.42 19.89 -3.15
C HIS A 209 -17.95 21.11 -3.97
N LEU A 210 -17.95 20.98 -5.30
CA LEU A 210 -17.44 21.98 -6.24
C LEU A 210 -18.54 22.39 -7.22
N ALA A 211 -18.51 23.66 -7.65
CA ALA A 211 -19.30 24.11 -8.78
C ALA A 211 -18.80 23.48 -10.09
N ALA A 212 -19.67 23.45 -11.12
CA ALA A 212 -19.35 22.83 -12.41
C ALA A 212 -18.14 23.47 -13.15
N THR A 213 -17.71 24.65 -12.74
CA THR A 213 -16.57 25.40 -13.30
C THR A 213 -15.35 25.41 -12.38
N GLU A 214 -15.38 24.67 -11.27
CA GLU A 214 -14.32 24.64 -10.27
C GLU A 214 -13.47 23.37 -10.37
N VAL A 215 -12.24 23.47 -9.88
CA VAL A 215 -11.29 22.36 -9.75
C VAL A 215 -10.60 22.50 -8.40
N GLU A 216 -10.42 21.38 -7.71
CA GLU A 216 -9.65 21.32 -6.47
C GLU A 216 -8.22 20.86 -6.78
N LEU A 217 -7.24 21.69 -6.45
CA LEU A 217 -5.83 21.34 -6.54
C LEU A 217 -5.37 20.80 -5.18
N GLY A 218 -4.73 19.63 -5.17
CA GLY A 218 -4.23 19.03 -3.95
C GLY A 218 -5.28 18.33 -3.09
N MET A 219 -6.32 17.76 -3.70
CA MET A 219 -7.31 16.89 -3.05
C MET A 219 -6.64 15.77 -2.25
#